data_AF-A0AAW2K7Y3-F1
#
_entry.id   AF-A0AAW2K7Y3-F1
#
_cell.length_a   1.000
_cell.length_b   1.000
_cell.length_c   1.000
_cell.angle_alpha   90.00
_cell.angle_beta   90.00
_cell.angle_gamma   90.00
#
_symmetry.space_group_name_H-M   'P 1'
#
loop_
_entity.id
_entity.type
_entity.pdbx_description
1 polymer ?
#
loop_
_entity_poly.entity_id
_entity_poly.type
_entity_poly.pdbx_seq_one_letter_code
_entity_poly.pdbx_strand_id
1 'polypeptide(L)'
;MDDMWSTKAWDDLKMIFPDDDNRSRIIVTTRLLDVATYANFPSSCPPHKMHFLDEDQSWNLLRQMVFKQEDCAVELEKIGNLIAASCVGLPLAIVVIAGLLSTVDNTQASWENIAKNKLQIAKGIRCGKFCGTAFSPSST
;
A
#
# COMPACT_ATOMS: atom_id res chain seq x y z
N MET A 1 -2.92 -15.02 -3.15
CA MET A 1 -3.59 -14.41 -4.31
C MET A 1 -3.65 -12.93 -4.08
N ASP A 2 -3.13 -12.15 -5.01
CA ASP A 2 -3.08 -10.69 -4.89
C ASP A 2 -4.04 -9.99 -5.85
N ASP A 3 -4.52 -8.82 -5.44
CA ASP A 3 -5.43 -7.91 -6.15
C ASP A 3 -6.68 -8.59 -6.79
N MET A 4 -7.45 -9.32 -5.98
CA MET A 4 -8.66 -10.00 -6.48
C MET A 4 -9.76 -8.99 -6.84
N TRP A 5 -10.06 -8.92 -8.14
CA TRP A 5 -11.00 -7.99 -8.76
C TRP A 5 -12.50 -8.38 -8.75
N SER A 6 -12.85 -9.67 -8.60
CA SER A 6 -14.27 -10.10 -8.61
C SER A 6 -14.49 -11.45 -7.91
N THR A 7 -15.73 -11.72 -7.51
CA THR A 7 -16.14 -13.02 -6.93
C THR A 7 -16.05 -14.15 -7.95
N LYS A 8 -16.38 -13.87 -9.22
CA LYS A 8 -16.25 -14.84 -10.31
C LYS A 8 -14.80 -15.31 -10.48
N ALA A 9 -13.85 -14.38 -10.45
CA ALA A 9 -12.43 -14.73 -10.53
C ALA A 9 -11.98 -15.60 -9.34
N TRP A 10 -12.55 -15.39 -8.15
CA TRP A 10 -12.32 -16.28 -7.02
C TRP A 10 -12.90 -17.67 -7.26
N ASP A 11 -14.14 -17.78 -7.75
CA ASP A 11 -14.78 -19.08 -8.03
C ASP A 11 -13.99 -19.89 -9.07
N ASP A 12 -13.57 -19.26 -10.17
CA ASP A 12 -12.77 -19.89 -11.22
C ASP A 12 -11.43 -20.44 -10.66
N LEU A 13 -10.80 -19.70 -9.74
CA LEU A 13 -9.53 -20.10 -9.13
C LEU A 13 -9.70 -21.16 -8.03
N LYS A 14 -10.75 -21.05 -7.20
CA LYS A 14 -10.96 -21.97 -6.06
C LYS A 14 -11.13 -23.42 -6.54
N MET A 15 -11.69 -23.61 -7.74
CA MET A 15 -11.88 -24.95 -8.34
C MET A 15 -10.57 -25.71 -8.57
N ILE A 16 -9.44 -25.02 -8.62
CA ILE A 16 -8.12 -25.61 -8.89
C ILE A 16 -7.47 -26.10 -7.59
N PHE A 17 -7.90 -25.60 -6.43
CA PHE A 17 -7.31 -25.95 -5.14
C PHE A 17 -8.05 -27.15 -4.52
N PRO A 18 -7.36 -28.28 -4.28
CA PRO A 18 -7.97 -29.42 -3.61
C PRO A 18 -8.27 -29.09 -2.14
N ASP A 19 -9.40 -29.58 -1.65
CA ASP A 19 -9.77 -29.58 -0.24
C ASP A 19 -9.45 -30.97 0.34
N ASP A 20 -8.17 -31.20 0.64
CA ASP A 20 -7.61 -32.50 1.01
C ASP A 20 -7.13 -32.56 2.47
N ASP A 21 -7.61 -31.64 3.32
CA ASP A 21 -7.23 -31.52 4.74
C ASP A 21 -5.71 -31.37 5.00
N ASN A 22 -4.91 -31.02 3.98
CA ASN A 22 -3.45 -30.87 4.11
C ASN A 22 -3.02 -29.59 4.87
N ARG A 23 -3.96 -28.90 5.53
CA ARG A 23 -3.74 -27.66 6.31
C ARG A 23 -3.09 -26.52 5.53
N SER A 24 -3.09 -26.58 4.20
CA SER A 24 -2.68 -25.50 3.32
C SER A 24 -3.64 -24.31 3.49
N ARG A 25 -3.10 -23.09 3.40
CA ARG A 25 -3.88 -21.85 3.59
C ARG A 25 -3.72 -20.93 2.40
N ILE A 26 -4.84 -20.40 1.91
CA ILE A 26 -4.88 -19.40 0.85
C ILE A 26 -5.08 -18.04 1.50
N ILE A 27 -4.20 -17.10 1.20
CA ILE A 27 -4.36 -15.68 1.57
C ILE A 27 -4.80 -14.94 0.32
N VAL A 28 -5.92 -14.21 0.41
CA VAL A 28 -6.44 -13.36 -0.67
C VAL A 28 -6.37 -11.91 -0.21
N THR A 29 -5.73 -11.05 -1.01
CA THR A 29 -5.76 -9.60 -0.84
C THR A 29 -6.64 -8.98 -1.93
N THR A 30 -7.47 -8.03 -1.55
CA THR A 30 -8.39 -7.32 -2.45
C THR A 30 -8.70 -5.93 -1.90
N ARG A 31 -9.03 -5.00 -2.79
CA ARG A 31 -9.53 -3.67 -2.45
C ARG A 31 -11.05 -3.65 -2.24
N LEU A 32 -11.74 -4.75 -2.54
CA LEU A 32 -13.19 -4.85 -2.55
C LEU A 32 -13.67 -5.67 -1.35
N LEU A 33 -14.35 -5.03 -0.40
CA LEU A 33 -14.85 -5.69 0.80
C LEU A 33 -15.83 -6.84 0.47
N ASP A 34 -16.65 -6.67 -0.57
CA ASP A 34 -17.61 -7.69 -1.01
C ASP A 34 -16.91 -8.96 -1.49
N VAL A 35 -15.79 -8.80 -2.23
CA VAL A 35 -14.97 -9.93 -2.68
C VAL A 35 -14.29 -10.61 -1.50
N ALA A 36 -13.75 -9.83 -0.55
CA ALA A 36 -13.13 -10.39 0.66
C ALA A 36 -14.13 -11.19 1.51
N THR A 37 -15.35 -10.67 1.66
CA THR A 37 -16.42 -11.32 2.40
C THR A 37 -16.88 -12.59 1.72
N TYR A 38 -17.04 -12.57 0.39
CA TYR A 38 -17.41 -13.74 -0.39
C TYR A 38 -16.34 -14.84 -0.35
N ALA A 39 -15.06 -14.46 -0.56
CA ALA A 39 -13.95 -15.41 -0.58
C ALA A 39 -13.69 -16.08 0.77
N ASN A 40 -14.13 -15.45 1.86
CA ASN A 40 -13.98 -15.97 3.21
C ASN A 40 -15.04 -17.01 3.58
N PHE A 41 -16.11 -17.20 2.79
CA PHE A 41 -17.10 -18.25 3.04
C PHE A 41 -16.48 -19.66 2.86
N PRO A 42 -16.73 -20.63 3.78
CA PRO A 42 -17.71 -20.64 4.88
C PRO A 42 -17.20 -20.17 6.24
N SER A 43 -16.00 -19.57 6.34
CA SER A 43 -15.44 -19.07 7.60
C SER A 43 -16.30 -17.95 8.20
N SER A 44 -16.54 -18.04 9.51
CA SER A 44 -17.28 -17.04 10.28
C SER A 44 -16.42 -15.86 10.74
N CYS A 45 -15.10 -15.89 10.52
CA CYS A 45 -14.21 -14.80 10.92
C CYS A 45 -14.37 -13.60 9.96
N PRO A 46 -14.41 -12.35 10.44
CA PRO A 46 -14.48 -11.20 9.53
C PRO A 46 -13.19 -11.06 8.71
N PRO A 47 -13.26 -10.57 7.45
CA PRO A 47 -12.06 -10.26 6.67
C PRO A 47 -11.14 -9.30 7.40
N HIS A 48 -9.82 -9.53 7.30
CA HIS A 48 -8.84 -8.63 7.87
C HIS A 48 -8.82 -7.29 7.11
N LYS A 49 -9.16 -6.21 7.80
CA LYS A 49 -9.12 -4.86 7.24
C LYS A 49 -7.76 -4.24 7.53
N MET A 50 -7.05 -3.86 6.47
CA MET A 50 -5.83 -3.06 6.59
C MET A 50 -6.20 -1.67 7.10
N HIS A 51 -5.52 -1.21 8.15
CA HIS A 51 -5.70 0.12 8.71
C HIS A 51 -4.64 1.08 8.18
N PHE A 52 -4.97 2.38 8.17
CA PHE A 52 -3.98 3.42 7.98
C PHE A 52 -3.05 3.48 9.18
N LEU A 53 -1.83 3.94 8.96
CA LEU A 53 -0.89 4.22 10.03
C LEU A 53 -1.34 5.45 10.80
N ASP A 54 -1.17 5.42 12.12
CA ASP A 54 -1.28 6.62 12.94
C ASP A 54 -0.08 7.56 12.72
N GLU A 55 -0.10 8.74 13.35
CA GLU A 55 0.95 9.75 13.18
C GLU A 55 2.33 9.24 13.64
N ASP A 56 2.38 8.53 14.77
CA ASP A 56 3.63 8.00 15.33
C ASP A 56 4.21 6.89 14.45
N GLN A 57 3.37 5.97 13.98
CA GLN A 57 3.73 4.92 13.03
C GLN A 57 4.18 5.52 11.70
N SER A 58 3.52 6.57 11.23
CA SER A 58 3.88 7.26 9.99
C SER A 58 5.25 7.92 10.09
N TRP A 59 5.52 8.61 11.20
CA TRP A 59 6.82 9.22 11.46
C TRP A 59 7.90 8.16 11.62
N ASN A 60 7.65 7.09 12.39
CA ASN A 60 8.59 6.00 12.58
C ASN A 60 8.96 5.35 11.23
N LEU A 61 7.98 5.11 10.36
CA LEU A 61 8.23 4.57 9.03
C LEU A 61 9.07 5.53 8.18
N LEU A 62 8.75 6.82 8.19
CA LEU A 62 9.52 7.82 7.44
C LEU A 62 10.97 7.88 7.94
N ARG A 63 11.16 7.97 9.26
CA ARG A 63 12.49 8.01 9.90
C ARG A 63 13.30 6.76 9.54
N GLN A 64 12.69 5.58 9.63
CA GLN A 64 13.35 4.32 9.28
C GLN A 64 13.80 4.30 7.81
N MET A 65 12.97 4.80 6.90
CA MET A 65 13.27 4.81 5.47
C MET A 65 14.35 5.81 5.09
N VAL A 66 14.37 7.00 5.72
CA VAL A 66 15.34 8.05 5.42
C VAL A 66 16.69 7.81 6.11
N PHE A 67 16.68 7.50 7.41
CA PHE A 67 17.89 7.41 8.23
C PHE A 67 18.39 5.98 8.43
N LYS A 68 17.70 4.95 7.93
CA LYS A 68 18.11 3.53 8.04
C LYS A 68 18.46 3.09 9.48
N GLN A 69 17.71 3.59 10.47
CA GLN A 69 17.93 3.39 11.91
C GLN A 69 19.07 4.20 12.54
N GLU A 70 19.70 5.11 11.80
CA GLU A 70 20.59 6.13 12.36
C GLU A 70 19.77 7.25 13.05
N ASP A 71 20.45 8.02 13.89
CA ASP A 71 19.83 9.11 14.61
C ASP A 71 19.49 10.28 13.68
N CYS A 72 18.23 10.73 13.75
CA CYS A 72 17.77 11.92 13.07
C CYS A 72 18.25 13.15 13.84
N ALA A 73 18.76 14.17 13.12
CA ALA A 73 19.03 15.45 13.74
C ALA A 73 17.72 16.05 14.29
N VAL A 74 17.75 16.58 15.52
CA VAL A 74 16.59 17.15 16.23
C VAL A 74 15.91 18.26 15.42
N GLU A 75 16.69 19.00 14.62
CA GLU A 75 16.19 20.07 13.74
C GLU A 75 15.27 19.53 12.62
N LEU A 76 15.49 18.29 12.17
CA LEU A 76 14.71 17.65 11.12
C LEU A 76 13.48 16.91 11.64
N GLU A 77 13.40 16.60 12.93
CA GLU A 77 12.28 15.85 13.51
C GLU A 77 10.95 16.59 13.38
N LYS A 78 10.93 17.89 13.68
CA LYS A 78 9.69 18.69 13.61
C LYS A 78 9.14 18.72 12.20
N ILE A 79 10.00 18.94 11.21
CA ILE A 79 9.58 19.00 9.82
C ILE A 79 9.28 17.61 9.25
N GLY A 80 10.04 16.59 9.65
CA GLY A 80 9.78 15.21 9.29
C GLY A 80 8.41 14.72 9.76
N ASN A 81 8.01 15.09 10.98
CA ASN A 81 6.66 14.82 11.49
C ASN A 81 5.57 15.50 10.64
N LEU A 82 5.75 16.77 10.27
CA LEU A 82 4.81 17.48 9.40
C LEU A 82 4.69 16.81 8.01
N ILE A 83 5.81 16.34 7.47
CA ILE A 83 5.85 15.62 6.20
C ILE A 83 5.14 14.26 6.33
N ALA A 84 5.42 13.49 7.39
CA ALA A 84 4.77 12.21 7.65
C ALA A 84 3.25 12.38 7.81
N ALA A 85 2.80 13.36 8.59
CA ALA A 85 1.39 13.68 8.77
C ALA A 85 0.69 14.03 7.43
N SER A 86 1.41 14.66 6.50
CA SER A 86 0.87 14.98 5.17
C SER A 86 0.58 13.75 4.30
N CYS A 87 1.14 12.58 4.65
CA CYS A 87 0.89 11.31 3.96
C CYS A 87 -0.39 10.60 4.43
N VAL A 88 -1.09 11.16 5.43
CA VAL A 88 -2.41 10.71 5.90
C VAL A 88 -2.45 9.21 6.26
N GLY A 89 -1.35 8.70 6.81
CA GLY A 89 -1.25 7.30 7.24
C GLY A 89 -1.11 6.27 6.11
N LEU A 90 -0.92 6.68 4.86
CA LEU A 90 -0.69 5.77 3.73
C LEU A 90 0.78 5.31 3.70
N PRO A 91 1.08 4.02 3.94
CA PRO A 91 2.47 3.54 3.94
C PRO A 91 3.18 3.82 2.61
N LEU A 92 2.50 3.62 1.48
CA LEU A 92 3.10 3.84 0.16
C LEU A 92 3.47 5.31 -0.08
N ALA A 93 2.64 6.26 0.38
CA ALA A 93 2.95 7.68 0.23
C ALA A 93 4.21 8.07 1.04
N ILE A 94 4.32 7.54 2.26
CA ILE A 94 5.47 7.75 3.15
C ILE A 94 6.75 7.22 2.50
N VAL A 95 6.72 6.01 1.93
CA VAL A 95 7.91 5.42 1.28
C VAL A 95 8.37 6.26 0.08
N VAL A 96 7.44 6.77 -0.73
CA VAL A 96 7.82 7.58 -1.90
C VAL A 96 8.41 8.93 -1.46
N ILE A 97 7.84 9.56 -0.43
CA ILE A 97 8.38 10.78 0.16
C ILE A 97 9.76 10.53 0.79
N ALA A 98 9.95 9.42 1.51
CA ALA A 98 11.24 9.05 2.07
C ALA A 98 12.30 8.86 0.98
N GLY A 99 11.92 8.21 -0.13
CA GLY A 99 12.76 8.07 -1.31
C GLY A 99 13.18 9.43 -1.87
N LEU A 100 12.26 10.39 -1.98
CA LEU A 100 12.57 11.75 -2.39
C LEU A 100 13.50 12.46 -1.40
N LEU A 101 13.23 12.38 -0.10
CA LEU A 101 14.06 12.99 0.95
C LEU A 101 15.48 12.44 0.94
N SER A 102 15.65 11.16 0.59
CA SER A 102 16.97 10.53 0.46
C SER A 102 17.80 11.05 -0.71
N THR A 103 17.20 11.81 -1.64
CA THR A 103 17.90 12.40 -2.80
C THR A 103 18.33 13.86 -2.59
N VAL A 104 17.86 14.50 -1.51
CA VAL A 104 18.19 15.90 -1.21
C VAL A 104 19.10 15.99 0.00
N ASP A 105 19.74 17.15 0.19
CA ASP A 105 20.56 17.39 1.37
C ASP A 105 19.72 17.33 2.65
N ASN A 106 20.29 16.73 3.70
CA ASN A 106 19.70 16.65 5.04
C ASN A 106 19.76 18.00 5.78
N THR A 107 19.21 19.03 5.16
CA THR A 107 19.11 20.39 5.67
C THR A 107 17.65 20.77 5.86
N GLN A 108 17.35 21.54 6.90
CA GLN A 108 15.99 21.99 7.19
C GLN A 108 15.36 22.71 5.99
N ALA A 109 16.12 23.55 5.28
CA ALA A 109 15.64 24.28 4.11
C ALA A 109 15.17 23.36 2.96
N SER A 110 15.89 22.26 2.71
CA SER A 110 15.54 21.30 1.66
C SER A 110 14.26 20.54 2.00
N TRP A 111 14.12 20.13 3.27
CA TRP A 111 12.92 19.47 3.77
C TRP A 111 11.72 20.42 3.80
N GLU A 112 11.92 21.70 4.14
CA GLU A 112 10.90 22.75 4.04
C GLU A 112 10.43 22.94 2.60
N ASN A 113 11.34 22.88 1.64
CA ASN A 113 10.97 22.98 0.24
C ASN A 113 10.11 21.79 -0.20
N ILE A 114 10.39 20.58 0.26
CA ILE A 114 9.56 19.39 -0.02
C ILE A 114 8.21 19.49 0.68
N ALA A 115 8.19 19.90 1.95
CA ALA A 115 6.95 20.08 2.73
C ALA A 115 6.03 21.17 2.12
N LYS A 116 6.63 22.25 1.58
CA LYS A 116 5.91 23.33 0.88
C LYS A 116 5.44 22.89 -0.50
N ASN A 117 6.27 22.17 -1.26
CA ASN A 117 5.91 21.58 -2.56
C ASN A 117 5.08 20.30 -2.40
N LYS A 118 3.93 20.40 -1.73
CA LYS A 118 2.98 19.31 -1.41
C LYS A 118 2.50 18.42 -2.59
N LEU A 119 3.04 18.53 -3.81
CA LEU A 119 2.29 18.20 -5.01
C LEU A 119 3.08 17.87 -6.29
N GLN A 120 4.08 16.99 -6.22
CA GLN A 120 4.52 16.24 -7.42
C GLN A 120 4.40 14.71 -7.28
N ILE A 121 4.31 14.18 -6.06
CA ILE A 121 4.31 12.73 -5.85
C ILE A 121 2.94 12.10 -6.16
N ALA A 122 1.84 12.75 -5.77
CA ALA A 122 0.48 12.29 -6.10
C ALA A 122 0.17 12.29 -7.61
N LYS A 123 0.96 13.01 -8.44
CA LYS A 123 0.82 13.03 -9.91
C LYS A 123 1.62 11.93 -10.61
N GLY A 124 2.60 11.33 -9.94
CA GLY A 124 3.50 10.31 -10.48
C GLY A 124 3.03 8.87 -10.25
N ILE A 125 2.18 8.62 -9.27
CA ILE A 125 1.54 7.30 -9.05
C ILE A 125 0.36 7.15 -10.02
N ARG A 126 0.61 7.32 -11.32
CA ARG A 126 -0.34 6.92 -12.34
C ARG A 126 -0.19 5.42 -12.46
N CYS A 127 -1.12 4.69 -11.85
CA CYS A 127 -1.31 3.26 -12.06
C CYS A 127 -1.15 2.98 -13.56
N GLY A 128 -0.15 2.17 -13.92
CA GLY A 128 0.05 1.74 -15.29
C GLY A 128 -1.26 1.19 -15.79
N LYS A 129 -1.79 1.78 -16.87
CA LYS A 129 -2.92 1.21 -17.60
C LYS A 129 -2.48 -0.17 -18.09
N PHE A 130 -2.77 -1.21 -17.32
CA PHE A 130 -2.74 -2.57 -17.84
C PHE A 130 -3.90 -2.67 -18.82
N CYS A 131 -3.55 -2.68 -20.10
CA CYS A 131 -4.48 -2.94 -21.18
C CYS A 131 -4.92 -4.41 -21.08
N GLY A 132 -6.04 -4.66 -20.41
CA GLY A 132 -6.76 -5.91 -20.53
C GLY A 132 -7.60 -5.85 -21.81
N THR A 133 -7.01 -6.21 -22.95
CA THR A 133 -7.80 -6.48 -24.16
C THR A 133 -8.72 -7.66 -23.84
N ALA A 134 -10.03 -7.41 -23.86
CA ALA A 134 -11.05 -8.45 -23.78
C ALA A 134 -10.84 -9.45 -24.93
N PHE A 135 -10.53 -10.69 -24.60
CA PHE A 135 -10.56 -11.79 -25.56
C PHE A 135 -12.02 -12.27 -25.63
N SER A 136 -12.73 -11.89 -26.69
CA SER A 136 -14.02 -12.51 -27.02
C SER A 136 -13.77 -13.90 -27.59
N PRO A 137 -14.36 -14.98 -27.06
CA PRO A 137 -14.35 -16.25 -27.76
C PRO A 137 -15.39 -16.18 -28.87
N SER A 138 -14.91 -16.26 -30.11
CA SER A 138 -15.72 -16.53 -31.29
C SER A 138 -16.36 -17.91 -31.14
N SER A 139 -17.69 -17.93 -31.22
CA SER A 139 -18.52 -19.13 -31.24
C SER A 139 -18.34 -19.87 -32.56
N THR A 140 -18.08 -21.18 -32.49
CA THR A 140 -18.40 -22.16 -33.53
C THR A 140 -18.90 -23.41 -32.84
#